data_AF-A0A8K0MR61-F1
#
_entry.id   AF-A0A8K0MR61-F1
#
_cell.length_a   1.000
_cell.length_b   1.000
_cell.length_c   1.000
_cell.angle_alpha   90.00
_cell.angle_beta   90.00
_cell.angle_gamma   90.00
#
_symmetry.space_group_name_H-M   'P 1'
#
loop_
_entity.id
_entity.type
_entity.pdbx_description
1 polymer ?
#
loop_
_entity_poly.entity_id
_entity_poly.type
_entity_poly.pdbx_seq_one_letter_code
_entity_poly.pdbx_strand_id
1 'polypeptide(L)' 'MNPLISAASIIAAGLAVGLVSIGPGVGQGTAAGQTVEGIGRQPEAEGNIRGSIATNEIFYFTTDIRPDT' A
#
# COMPACT_ATOMS: atom_id res chain seq x y z
N MET A 1 18.65 -17.53 -23.11
CA MET A 1 18.83 -16.82 -21.84
C MET A 1 19.82 -17.61 -21.00
N ASN A 2 20.79 -16.96 -20.37
CA ASN A 2 21.79 -17.66 -19.56
C ASN A 2 21.15 -18.04 -18.20
N PRO A 3 21.06 -19.33 -17.83
CA PRO A 3 20.28 -19.77 -16.65
C PRO A 3 20.75 -19.12 -15.34
N LEU A 4 22.05 -18.81 -15.24
CA LEU A 4 22.61 -18.08 -14.10
C LEU A 4 22.04 -16.67 -13.96
N ILE A 5 21.86 -15.96 -15.07
CA ILE A 5 21.30 -14.60 -15.08
C ILE A 5 19.83 -14.63 -14.68
N SER A 6 19.06 -15.61 -15.19
CA SER A 6 17.66 -15.79 -14.81
C SER A 6 17.48 -16.09 -13.31
N ALA A 7 18.33 -16.96 -12.76
CA ALA A 7 18.30 -17.28 -11.33
C ALA A 7 18.63 -16.04 -10.48
N ALA A 8 19.68 -15.29 -10.84
CA ALA A 8 20.06 -14.06 -10.15
C ALA A 8 18.98 -12.97 -10.27
N SER A 9 18.33 -12.82 -11.42
CA SER A 9 17.30 -11.80 -11.62
C SER A 9 16.06 -12.01 -10.76
N ILE A 10 15.62 -13.27 -10.59
CA ILE A 10 14.43 -13.58 -9.77
C ILE A 10 14.72 -13.29 -8.30
N ILE A 11 15.91 -13.62 -7.81
CA ILE A 11 16.33 -13.32 -6.44
C ILE A 11 16.40 -11.80 -6.21
N ALA A 12 17.03 -11.07 -7.13
CA ALA A 12 17.11 -9.62 -7.05
C ALA A 12 15.72 -8.95 -7.08
N ALA A 13 14.83 -9.43 -7.95
CA ALA A 13 13.45 -8.94 -8.01
C ALA A 13 12.67 -9.21 -6.72
N GLY A 14 12.78 -10.42 -6.16
CA GLY A 14 12.14 -10.77 -4.89
C GLY A 14 12.60 -9.88 -3.73
N LEU A 15 13.90 -9.59 -3.65
CA LEU A 15 14.46 -8.69 -2.64
C LEU A 15 14.00 -7.24 -2.84
N ALA A 16 14.03 -6.75 -4.08
CA ALA A 16 13.59 -5.39 -4.39
C ALA A 16 12.10 -5.19 -4.04
N VAL A 17 11.24 -6.13 -4.43
CA VAL A 17 9.80 -6.10 -4.14
C VAL A 17 9.53 -6.25 -2.63
N GLY A 18 10.27 -7.13 -1.96
CA GLY A 18 10.14 -7.30 -0.50
C GLY A 18 10.47 -6.01 0.25
N LEU A 19 11.57 -5.35 -0.10
CA LEU A 19 12.01 -4.13 0.58
C LEU A 19 11.11 -2.93 0.28
N VAL A 20 10.66 -2.76 -0.98
CA VAL A 20 9.78 -1.63 -1.34
C VAL A 20 8.41 -1.74 -0.64
N SER A 21 7.95 -2.95 -0.32
CA SER A 21 6.64 -3.16 0.33
C SER A 21 6.55 -2.64 1.77
N ILE A 22 7.68 -2.36 2.43
CA ILE A 22 7.72 -1.90 3.83
C ILE A 22 7.07 -0.52 3.98
N GLY A 23 7.36 0.41 3.07
CA GLY A 23 6.81 1.77 3.10
C GLY A 23 5.28 1.78 3.04
N PRO A 24 4.68 1.18 2.01
CA PRO A 24 3.23 1.00 1.92
C PRO A 24 2.65 0.26 3.11
N GLY A 25 3.28 -0.85 3.55
CA GLY A 25 2.80 -1.65 4.68
C GLY A 25 2.67 -0.86 5.98
N VAL A 26 3.65 -0.02 6.31
CA VAL A 26 3.63 0.84 7.52
C VAL A 26 2.60 1.97 7.38
N GLY A 27 2.53 2.62 6.22
CA GLY A 27 1.60 3.72 5.97
C GLY A 27 0.14 3.26 6.02
N GLN A 28 -0.18 2.22 5.25
CA GLN A 28 -1.52 1.63 5.20
C GLN A 28 -1.92 1.02 6.55
N GLY A 29 -1.01 0.31 7.22
CA GLY A 29 -1.28 -0.26 8.54
C GLY A 29 -1.63 0.80 9.60
N THR A 30 -0.91 1.93 9.59
CA THR A 30 -1.19 3.05 10.49
C THR A 30 -2.54 3.70 10.18
N ALA A 31 -2.81 3.97 8.89
CA ALA A 31 -4.07 4.56 8.46
C ALA A 31 -5.28 3.65 8.79
N ALA A 32 -5.13 2.34 8.62
CA ALA A 32 -6.14 1.36 9.01
C ALA A 32 -6.36 1.33 10.53
N GLY A 33 -5.29 1.39 11.34
CA GLY A 33 -5.39 1.47 12.79
C GLY A 33 -6.19 2.71 13.26
N GLN A 34 -5.87 3.88 12.70
CA GLN A 34 -6.59 5.12 12.98
C GLN A 34 -8.05 5.09 12.49
N THR A 35 -8.31 4.42 11.38
CA THR A 35 -9.67 4.18 10.87
C THR A 35 -10.48 3.37 11.87
N VAL A 36 -9.91 2.26 12.38
CA VAL A 36 -10.58 1.41 13.39
C VAL A 36 -10.82 2.18 14.69
N GLU A 37 -9.84 2.96 15.16
CA GLU A 37 -10.02 3.83 16.33
C GLU A 37 -11.14 4.85 16.11
N GLY A 38 -11.17 5.50 14.94
CA GLY A 38 -12.21 6.46 14.57
C GLY A 38 -13.61 5.84 14.55
N ILE A 39 -13.74 4.64 13.96
CA ILE A 39 -15.00 3.87 13.97
C ILE A 39 -15.41 3.52 15.40
N GLY A 40 -14.47 3.08 16.24
CA GLY A 40 -14.75 2.77 17.64
C GLY A 40 -15.25 3.97 18.45
N ARG A 41 -14.81 5.19 18.11
CA ARG A 41 -15.28 6.43 18.73
C ARG A 41 -16.61 6.93 18.17
N GLN A 42 -16.87 6.69 16.89
CA GLN A 42 -18.06 7.16 16.17
C GLN A 42 -18.63 6.05 15.26
N PRO A 43 -19.33 5.07 15.84
CA PRO A 43 -19.84 3.92 15.08
C PRO A 43 -20.87 4.33 14.03
N GLU A 44 -21.64 5.40 14.25
CA GLU A 44 -22.62 5.91 13.27
C GLU A 44 -21.95 6.44 11.99
N ALA A 45 -20.66 6.81 12.06
CA ALA A 45 -19.89 7.30 10.93
C ALA A 45 -19.12 6.19 10.17
N GLU A 46 -19.26 4.92 10.55
CA GLU A 46 -18.47 3.81 10.04
C GLU A 46 -18.43 3.75 8.50
N GLY A 47 -19.60 3.84 7.86
CA GLY A 47 -19.70 3.77 6.39
C GLY A 47 -18.93 4.92 5.70
N ASN A 48 -18.97 6.12 6.27
CA ASN A 48 -18.26 7.28 5.74
C ASN A 48 -16.74 7.16 5.97
N ILE A 49 -16.32 6.72 7.16
CA ILE A 49 -14.91 6.51 7.49
C ILE A 49 -14.30 5.43 6.60
N ARG A 50 -14.99 4.30 6.41
CA ARG A 50 -14.58 3.22 5.49
C ARG A 50 -14.52 3.66 4.03
N GLY A 51 -15.47 4.50 3.59
CA GLY A 51 -15.46 5.08 2.24
C GLY A 51 -14.28 6.03 2.03
N SER A 52 -13.98 6.85 3.03
CA SER A 52 -12.85 7.80 3.01
C SER A 52 -11.51 7.07 2.92
N ILE A 53 -11.26 6.07 3.76
CA ILE A 53 -9.98 5.32 3.72
C ILE A 53 -9.79 4.59 2.38
N ALA A 54 -10.84 3.97 1.82
CA ALA A 54 -10.76 3.31 0.52
C ALA A 54 -10.46 4.30 -0.61
N THR A 55 -11.11 5.47 -0.60
CA THR A 55 -10.85 6.53 -1.58
C THR A 55 -9.41 7.04 -1.48
N ASN A 56 -8.89 7.19 -0.26
CA ASN A 56 -7.53 7.61 -0.01
C ASN A 56 -6.52 6.62 -0.59
N GLU A 57 -6.68 5.30 -0.35
CA GLU A 57 -5.78 4.28 -0.92
C GLU A 57 -5.80 4.25 -2.45
N ILE A 58 -6.99 4.37 -3.05
CA ILE A 58 -7.14 4.46 -4.51
C ILE A 58 -6.42 5.70 -5.03
N PHE A 59 -6.56 6.85 -4.36
CA PHE A 59 -5.89 8.08 -4.76
C PHE A 59 -4.37 7.92 -4.78
N TYR A 60 -3.78 7.38 -3.71
CA TYR A 60 -2.35 7.09 -3.65
C TYR A 60 -1.89 6.19 -4.79
N PHE A 61 -2.64 5.13 -5.08
CA PHE A 61 -2.33 4.24 -6.21
C PHE A 61 -2.38 5.00 -7.54
N THR A 62 -3.35 5.87 -7.77
CA THR A 62 -3.48 6.62 -9.03
C THR A 62 -2.50 7.77 -9.19
N THR A 63 -2.04 8.39 -8.10
CA THR A 63 -1.01 9.45 -8.15
C THR A 63 0.37 8.89 -8.48
N ASP A 64 0.63 7.64 -8.11
CA ASP A 64 1.89 6.95 -8.39
C ASP A 64 2.05 6.57 -9.88
N ILE A 65 0.94 6.51 -10.64
CA ILE A 65 0.94 6.15 -12.08
C ILE A 65 0.97 7.39 -13.01
N ARG A 66 1.17 8.59 -12.47
CA ARG A 66 1.31 9.78 -13.31
C ARG A 66 2.72 9.80 -13.95
N PRO A 67 2.83 9.85 -15.29
CA PRO A 67 4.12 9.77 -15.99
C PRO A 67 4.91 11.10 -16.01
N ASP A 68 4.62 12.06 -15.13
CA ASP A 68 5.20 13.41 -15.15
C ASP A 68 5.80 13.87 -13.80
N THR A 69 6.95 13.29 -13.41
CA THR A 69 8.15 14.02 -12.94
C THR A 69 9.39 13.13 -13.04
#